data_AF-A0A9E3QF78-F1
#
_entry.id   AF-A0A9E3QF78-F1
#
_cell.length_a   1.000
_cell.length_b   1.000
_cell.length_c   1.000
_cell.angle_alpha   90.00
_cell.angle_beta   90.00
_cell.angle_gamma   90.00
#
_symmetry.space_group_name_H-M   'P 1'
#
loop_
_entity.id
_entity.type
_entity.pdbx_description
1 polymer ?
#
loop_
_entity_poly.entity_id
_entity_poly.type
_entity_poly.pdbx_seq_one_letter_code
_entity_poly.pdbx_strand_id
1 'polypeptide(L)'
;MARTHDPRRFWSVIRVCLVPSLAAETQGLVATEAMTNGIPVVASDRGALPETLGSAGVILPLPARLTPSTRSLPTAAEVAPLGGSDHPPLG
;
A
#
# COMPACT_ATOMS: atom_id res chain seq x y z
N MET A 1 -12.49 15.72 11.56
CA MET A 1 -11.49 15.41 12.61
C MET A 1 -10.62 16.64 12.78
N ALA A 2 -10.45 17.17 14.01
CA ALA A 2 -9.56 18.30 14.23
C ALA A 2 -8.10 17.87 14.00
N ARG A 3 -7.22 18.80 13.59
CA ARG A 3 -5.78 18.54 13.53
C ARG A 3 -5.30 18.03 14.89
N THR A 4 -4.59 16.91 14.91
CA THR A 4 -4.02 16.30 16.12
C THR A 4 -2.53 16.10 15.95
N HIS A 5 -1.76 16.37 17.01
CA HIS A 5 -0.34 16.03 17.11
C HIS A 5 -0.12 14.65 17.76
N ASP A 6 -1.19 14.01 18.24
CA ASP A 6 -1.15 12.64 18.77
C ASP A 6 -1.50 11.64 17.65
N PRO A 7 -0.53 10.87 17.13
CA PRO A 7 -0.75 9.93 16.02
C PRO A 7 -1.65 8.76 16.42
N ARG A 8 -1.76 8.42 17.71
CA ARG A 8 -2.65 7.33 18.17
C ARG A 8 -4.11 7.63 17.86
N ARG A 9 -4.51 8.91 17.94
CA ARG A 9 -5.87 9.33 17.57
C ARG A 9 -6.13 9.13 16.08
N PHE A 10 -5.13 9.38 15.24
CA PHE A 10 -5.21 9.14 13.80
C PHE A 10 -5.34 7.64 13.50
N TRP A 11 -4.47 6.81 14.05
CA TRP A 11 -4.51 5.36 13.83
C TRP A 11 -5.77 4.70 14.40
N SER A 12 -6.29 5.16 15.54
CA SER A 12 -7.45 4.55 16.21
C SER A 12 -8.74 4.49 15.39
N VAL A 13 -8.88 5.36 14.38
CA VAL A 13 -10.07 5.43 13.52
C VAL A 13 -9.86 4.79 12.15
N ILE A 14 -8.63 4.36 11.84
CA ILE A 14 -8.28 3.78 10.55
C ILE A 14 -8.62 2.29 10.56
N ARG A 15 -9.26 1.83 9.48
CA ARG A 15 -9.66 0.42 9.32
C ARG A 15 -8.78 -0.32 8.32
N VAL A 16 -8.18 0.41 7.38
CA VAL A 16 -7.24 -0.09 6.37
C VAL A 16 -6.26 1.04 6.07
N CYS A 17 -4.97 0.73 5.97
CA CYS A 17 -3.94 1.66 5.52
C CYS A 17 -3.58 1.35 4.05
N LEU A 18 -3.66 2.36 3.18
CA LEU A 18 -3.23 2.25 1.80
C LEU A 18 -1.88 2.97 1.64
N VAL A 19 -0.87 2.25 1.15
CA VAL A 19 0.49 2.77 0.86
C VAL A 19 0.78 2.58 -0.63
N PRO A 20 0.20 3.40 -1.52
CA PRO A 20 0.28 3.22 -2.96
C PRO A 20 1.54 3.91 -3.53
N SER A 21 2.70 3.70 -2.90
CA SER A 21 3.92 4.44 -3.23
C SER A 21 4.36 4.15 -4.68
N LEU A 22 4.71 5.21 -5.41
CA LEU A 22 5.36 5.08 -6.72
C LEU A 22 6.89 5.14 -6.60
N ALA A 23 7.39 5.61 -5.46
CA ALA A 23 8.80 5.65 -5.15
C ALA A 23 9.25 4.28 -4.62
N ALA A 24 10.52 3.94 -4.85
CA ALA A 24 11.13 2.81 -4.16
C ALA A 24 11.29 3.18 -2.68
N GLU A 25 10.39 2.68 -1.83
CA GLU A 25 10.46 2.86 -0.38
C GLU A 25 11.74 2.21 0.16
N THR A 26 12.42 2.91 1.07
CA THR A 26 13.65 2.36 1.68
C THR A 26 13.35 1.49 2.89
N GLN A 27 12.29 1.81 3.65
CA GLN A 27 11.98 1.14 4.93
C GLN A 27 10.48 0.91 5.19
N GLY A 28 9.56 1.57 4.47
CA GLY A 28 8.12 1.36 4.65
C GLY A 28 7.57 1.75 6.02
N LEU A 29 8.09 2.82 6.66
CA LEU A 29 7.73 3.19 8.05
C LEU A 29 6.22 3.34 8.28
N VAL A 30 5.49 3.91 7.32
CA VAL A 30 4.02 4.07 7.41
C VAL A 30 3.32 2.71 7.48
N ALA A 31 3.79 1.72 6.71
CA ALA A 31 3.26 0.37 6.77
C ALA A 31 3.57 -0.30 8.12
N THR A 32 4.80 -0.15 8.62
CA THR A 32 5.20 -0.64 9.95
C THR A 32 4.36 -0.03 11.07
N GLU A 33 4.10 1.28 11.03
CA GLU A 33 3.24 1.97 12.00
C GLU A 33 1.80 1.45 11.96
N ALA A 34 1.23 1.28 10.78
CA ALA A 34 -0.11 0.71 10.62
C ALA A 34 -0.19 -0.73 11.17
N MET A 35 0.77 -1.58 10.81
CA MET A 35 0.85 -2.97 11.30
C MET A 35 1.00 -3.04 12.82
N THR A 36 1.81 -2.15 13.41
CA THR A 36 1.99 -2.07 14.87
C THR A 36 0.68 -1.72 15.59
N ASN A 37 -0.24 -1.02 14.91
CA ASN A 37 -1.58 -0.70 15.41
C ASN A 37 -2.65 -1.75 15.03
N GLY A 38 -2.26 -2.89 14.47
CA GLY A 38 -3.18 -3.95 14.05
C GLY A 38 -4.04 -3.57 12.83
N ILE A 39 -3.59 -2.62 12.02
CA ILE A 39 -4.33 -2.13 10.86
C ILE A 39 -3.83 -2.90 9.62
N PRO A 40 -4.72 -3.53 8.85
CA PRO A 40 -4.34 -4.20 7.61
C PRO A 40 -3.82 -3.19 6.59
N VAL A 41 -2.73 -3.56 5.90
CA VAL A 41 -2.06 -2.69 4.92
C VAL A 41 -2.27 -3.23 3.50
N VAL A 42 -2.64 -2.34 2.60
CA VAL A 42 -2.58 -2.56 1.15
C VAL A 42 -1.46 -1.67 0.62
N ALA A 43 -0.43 -2.25 0.02
CA ALA A 43 0.74 -1.49 -0.44
C ALA A 43 1.08 -1.81 -1.89
N SER A 44 1.81 -0.91 -2.55
CA SER A 44 2.42 -1.21 -3.85
C SER A 44 3.59 -2.18 -3.71
N ASP A 45 4.04 -2.73 -4.83
CA ASP A 45 5.21 -3.60 -4.95
C ASP A 45 6.56 -2.86 -4.95
N ARG A 46 6.62 -1.64 -4.39
CA ARG A 46 7.78 -0.75 -4.56
C ARG A 46 8.75 -0.77 -3.39
N GLY A 47 10.04 -0.91 -3.74
CA GLY A 47 11.14 -0.88 -2.78
C GLY A 47 10.95 -1.94 -1.71
N ALA A 48 11.15 -1.56 -0.45
CA ALA A 48 11.07 -2.45 0.71
C ALA A 48 9.64 -2.85 1.11
N LEU A 49 8.58 -2.34 0.47
CA LEU A 49 7.20 -2.59 0.90
C LEU A 49 6.82 -4.08 0.93
N PRO A 50 7.14 -4.92 -0.07
CA PRO A 50 6.88 -6.36 -0.01
C PRO A 50 7.53 -7.03 1.19
N GLU A 51 8.80 -6.70 1.47
CA GLU A 51 9.54 -7.24 2.61
C GLU A 51 9.02 -6.72 3.95
N THR A 52 8.64 -5.44 4.02
CA THR A 52 8.03 -4.84 5.22
C THR A 52 6.72 -5.50 5.59
N LEU A 53 5.84 -5.76 4.60
CA LEU A 53 4.53 -6.36 4.86
C LEU A 53 4.61 -7.85 5.17
N GLY A 54 5.53 -8.58 4.52
CA GLY A 54 5.54 -10.05 4.59
C GLY A 54 4.16 -10.63 4.28
N SER A 55 3.61 -11.43 5.19
CA SER A 55 2.25 -11.99 5.08
C SER A 55 1.16 -11.17 5.79
N ALA A 56 1.48 -10.00 6.33
CA ALA A 56 0.57 -9.20 7.17
C ALA A 56 -0.31 -8.19 6.38
N GLY A 57 -0.27 -8.23 5.05
CA GLY A 57 -1.02 -7.32 4.19
C GLY A 57 -1.15 -7.80 2.76
N VAL A 58 -1.64 -6.93 1.89
CA VAL A 58 -1.82 -7.20 0.46
C VAL A 58 -0.88 -6.33 -0.36
N ILE A 59 -0.11 -6.96 -1.25
CA ILE A 59 0.71 -6.27 -2.24
C ILE A 59 -0.06 -6.17 -3.55
N LEU A 60 -0.17 -4.94 -4.06
CA LEU A 60 -0.75 -4.63 -5.36
C LEU A 60 0.37 -4.26 -6.33
N PRO A 61 0.66 -5.10 -7.33
CA PRO A 61 1.67 -4.79 -8.31
C PRO A 61 1.26 -3.57 -9.13
N LEU A 62 2.16 -2.58 -9.22
CA LEU A 62 1.93 -1.39 -10.03
C LEU A 62 2.74 -1.47 -11.32
N PRO A 63 2.18 -1.11 -12.49
CA PRO A 63 2.93 -1.08 -13.74
C PRO A 63 4.25 -0.31 -13.59
N ALA A 64 5.36 -0.91 -14.02
CA ALA A 64 6.70 -0.37 -13.79
C ALA A 64 6.88 1.08 -14.28
N ARG A 65 6.17 1.47 -15.35
CA ARG A 65 6.19 2.84 -15.91
C ARG A 65 5.59 3.91 -14.97
N LEU A 66 4.83 3.52 -13.95
CA LEU A 66 4.33 4.45 -12.94
C LEU A 66 5.45 4.77 -11.96
N THR A 67 5.88 6.02 -11.97
CA THR A 67 6.95 6.56 -11.12
C THR A 67 6.47 7.92 -10.56
N PRO A 68 7.19 8.52 -9.59
CA PRO A 68 6.80 9.81 -9.05
C PRO A 68 6.73 10.96 -10.08
N SER A 69 7.40 10.83 -11.23
CA SER A 69 7.37 11.83 -12.32
C SER A 69 6.28 11.55 -13.37
N THR A 70 5.60 10.39 -13.30
CA THR A 70 4.55 10.03 -14.24
C THR A 70 3.35 10.95 -14.08
N ARG A 71 2.89 11.55 -15.19
CA ARG A 71 1.71 12.43 -15.23
C ARG A 71 0.56 11.91 -16.08
N SER A 72 0.77 10.79 -16.76
CA SER A 72 -0.30 10.07 -17.46
C SER A 72 -0.97 9.08 -16.51
N LEU A 73 -2.28 8.93 -16.64
CA LEU A 73 -3.04 7.97 -15.85
C LEU A 73 -2.76 6.53 -16.32
N PRO A 74 -2.88 5.53 -15.43
CA PRO A 74 -3.02 4.14 -15.82
C PRO A 74 -4.13 3.95 -16.86
N THR A 75 -3.88 3.07 -17.84
CA THR A 75 -4.93 2.64 -18.75
C THR A 75 -5.90 1.72 -18.02
N ALA A 76 -7.14 1.60 -18.53
CA ALA A 76 -8.13 0.70 -17.94
C ALA A 76 -7.65 -0.77 -17.88
N ALA A 77 -6.83 -1.21 -18.84
CA ALA A 77 -6.25 -2.55 -18.84
C ALA A 77 -5.23 -2.74 -17.70
N GLU A 78 -4.47 -1.70 -17.36
CA GLU A 78 -3.48 -1.74 -16.28
C GLU A 78 -4.08 -1.68 -14.88
N VAL A 79 -5.33 -1.22 -14.77
CA VAL A 79 -6.11 -1.20 -13.52
C VAL A 79 -7.32 -2.13 -13.59
N ALA A 80 -7.29 -3.10 -14.52
CA ALA A 80 -8.32 -4.12 -14.60
C ALA A 80 -8.50 -4.73 -13.18
N PRO A 81 -9.73 -5.06 -12.78
CA PRO A 81 -10.02 -5.48 -11.42
C PRO A 81 -9.07 -6.59 -11.00
N LEU A 82 -8.66 -6.55 -9.72
CA LEU A 82 -7.70 -7.46 -9.05
C LEU A 82 -8.19 -8.92 -8.98
N GLY A 83 -8.70 -9.47 -10.09
CA GLY A 83 -9.40 -10.74 -10.19
C GLY A 83 -9.40 -11.31 -11.62
N GLY A 84 -8.31 -11.11 -12.38
CA GLY A 84 -7.94 -12.05 -13.43
C GLY A 84 -7.41 -13.34 -12.79
N SER A 85 -7.62 -14.49 -13.44
CA SER A 85 -7.38 -15.87 -12.95
C SER A 85 -5.97 -16.21 -12.43
N ASP A 86 -5.05 -15.26 -12.38
CA ASP A 86 -3.64 -15.43 -12.01
C ASP A 86 -3.29 -14.89 -10.62
N HIS A 87 -4.25 -14.37 -9.84
CA HIS A 87 -3.96 -14.02 -8.45
C HIS A 87 -3.97 -15.29 -7.59
N PRO A 88 -2.86 -15.66 -6.90
CA PRO A 88 -2.88 -16.77 -5.97
C PRO A 88 -3.96 -16.50 -4.91
N PRO A 89 -4.67 -17.53 -4.44
CA PRO A 89 -5.71 -17.35 -3.44
C PRO A 89 -5.10 -16.65 -2.22
N LEU A 90 -5.83 -15.66 -1.71
CA LEU A 90 -5.57 -15.08 -0.40
C LEU A 90 -5.72 -16.24 0.60
N GLY A 91 -4.59 -16.82 1.00
CA GLY A 91 -4.49 -17.93 1.95
C GLY A 91 -4.79 -17.53 3.37
#